data_AF-A0AAD8ZNY8-F1
#
_entry.id   AF-A0AAD8ZNY8-F1
#
_cell.length_a   1.000
_cell.length_b   1.000
_cell.length_c   1.000
_cell.angle_alpha   90.00
_cell.angle_beta   90.00
_cell.angle_gamma   90.00
#
_symmetry.space_group_name_H-M   'P 1'
#
loop_
_entity.id
_entity.type
_entity.pdbx_description
1 polymer ?
#
loop_
_entity_poly.entity_id
_entity_poly.type
_entity_poly.pdbx_seq_one_letter_code
_entity_poly.pdbx_strand_id
1 'polypeptide(L)'
;MARDMKRSFYSRKDLSWSRYTTSLARKASQRLYHLRCLKDFRLPSKVLQNCTIESILKGNITVWFGNCTKQDRHALQSVVRSAKRITHTELPDLKTIYYKWCQTKAKRIVKDPTYPNNRLLSLLRSGKRFRSVKTNTERLKRSFILQAIRALNQGESGN
;
A
#
# COMPACT_ATOMS: atom_id res chain seq x y z
N MET A 1 45.18 -20.45 24.41
CA MET A 1 44.90 -20.22 22.98
C MET A 1 43.66 -21.03 22.62
N ALA A 2 42.57 -20.55 22.06
CA ALA A 2 42.35 -19.38 21.22
C ALA A 2 40.97 -18.78 21.53
N ARG A 3 40.98 -17.52 21.98
CA ARG A 3 39.87 -16.60 21.77
C ARG A 3 40.03 -16.10 20.33
N ASP A 4 39.43 -16.76 19.35
CA ASP A 4 39.21 -16.16 18.02
C ASP A 4 38.33 -17.04 17.12
N MET A 5 37.03 -17.06 17.42
CA MET A 5 36.03 -17.44 16.42
C MET A 5 34.77 -16.58 16.55
N LYS A 6 34.97 -15.27 16.80
CA LYS A 6 33.95 -14.22 16.69
C LYS A 6 34.31 -13.29 15.52
N ARG A 7 34.24 -13.76 14.27
CA ARG A 7 34.12 -12.89 13.07
C ARG A 7 34.09 -13.69 11.76
N SER A 8 32.94 -14.25 11.40
CA SER A 8 32.74 -14.66 9.99
C SER A 8 31.29 -15.00 9.62
N PHE A 9 30.29 -14.34 10.20
CA PHE A 9 28.93 -14.38 9.63
C PHE A 9 28.23 -13.02 9.76
N TYR A 10 28.91 -11.94 9.38
CA TYR A 10 28.24 -10.66 9.16
C TYR A 10 27.75 -10.56 7.71
N SER A 11 26.42 -10.43 7.60
CA SER A 11 25.70 -9.61 6.63
C SER A 11 25.92 -9.87 5.14
N ARG A 12 25.07 -10.74 4.57
CA ARG A 12 24.87 -10.79 3.10
C ARG A 12 23.39 -10.83 2.68
N LYS A 13 22.48 -10.23 3.47
CA LYS A 13 21.03 -10.21 3.15
C LYS A 13 20.29 -8.88 3.30
N ASP A 14 20.99 -7.75 3.43
CA ASP A 14 20.33 -6.44 3.60
C ASP A 14 20.42 -5.49 2.39
N LEU A 15 20.86 -5.94 1.22
CA LEU A 15 21.13 -5.02 0.10
C LEU A 15 19.91 -4.68 -0.77
N SER A 16 18.86 -5.52 -0.82
CA SER A 16 17.70 -5.27 -1.70
C SER A 16 16.54 -4.57 -0.99
N TRP A 17 16.23 -4.95 0.25
CA TRP A 17 15.07 -4.42 0.97
C TRP A 17 15.35 -3.02 1.54
N SER A 18 16.53 -2.79 2.12
CA SER A 18 16.94 -1.46 2.62
C SER A 18 16.95 -0.42 1.49
N ARG A 19 17.54 -0.75 0.34
CA ARG A 19 17.52 0.11 -0.85
C ARG A 19 16.10 0.42 -1.30
N TYR A 20 15.21 -0.57 -1.29
CA TYR A 20 13.80 -0.38 -1.65
C TYR A 20 13.07 0.55 -0.66
N THR A 21 13.19 0.30 0.65
CA THR A 21 12.53 1.11 1.69
C THR A 21 13.11 2.53 1.75
N THR A 22 14.42 2.71 1.62
CA THR A 22 15.05 4.05 1.52
C THR A 22 14.60 4.79 0.27
N SER A 23 14.47 4.11 -0.88
CA SER A 23 13.94 4.73 -2.10
C SER A 23 12.49 5.18 -1.92
N LEU A 24 11.67 4.41 -1.20
CA LEU A 24 10.29 4.77 -0.85
C LEU A 24 10.27 5.98 0.09
N ALA A 25 11.14 6.01 1.09
CA ALA A 25 11.25 7.13 2.02
C ALA A 25 11.66 8.43 1.29
N ARG A 26 12.66 8.37 0.40
CA ARG A 26 13.09 9.52 -0.41
C ARG A 26 11.96 10.04 -1.31
N LYS A 27 11.23 9.14 -1.96
CA LYS A 27 10.03 9.50 -2.74
C LYS A 27 8.96 10.13 -1.86
N ALA A 28 8.73 9.62 -0.66
CA ALA A 28 7.77 10.21 0.28
C ALA A 28 8.17 11.64 0.68
N SER A 29 9.45 11.89 0.98
CA SER A 29 9.97 13.23 1.29
C SER A 29 9.81 14.21 0.12
N GLN A 30 10.14 13.80 -1.10
CA GLN A 30 9.94 14.63 -2.31
C GLN A 30 8.47 15.03 -2.49
N ARG A 31 7.55 14.10 -2.23
CA ARG A 31 6.11 14.35 -2.35
C ARG A 31 5.62 15.32 -1.28
N LEU A 32 6.14 15.23 -0.05
CA LEU A 32 5.86 16.23 0.99
C LEU A 32 6.37 17.63 0.59
N TYR A 33 7.52 17.73 -0.05
CA TYR A 33 8.03 19.00 -0.57
C TYR A 33 7.08 19.59 -1.62
N HIS A 34 6.70 18.82 -2.64
CA HIS A 34 5.74 19.29 -3.65
C HIS A 34 4.40 19.69 -3.05
N LEU A 35 3.95 19.01 -1.99
CA LEU A 35 2.71 19.39 -1.29
C LEU A 35 2.80 20.73 -0.57
N ARG A 36 3.97 21.09 -0.05
CA ARG A 36 4.18 22.44 0.52
C ARG A 36 4.07 23.48 -0.59
N CYS A 37 4.74 23.26 -1.72
CA CYS A 37 4.62 24.16 -2.87
C CYS A 37 3.17 24.28 -3.38
N LEU A 38 2.43 23.17 -3.49
CA LEU A 38 1.03 23.18 -3.92
C LEU A 38 0.10 23.92 -2.95
N LYS A 39 0.42 23.95 -1.65
CA LYS A 39 -0.32 24.75 -0.66
C LYS A 39 -0.21 26.24 -0.95
N ASP A 40 0.98 26.69 -1.37
CA ASP A 40 1.24 28.11 -1.62
C ASP A 40 0.39 28.66 -2.80
N PHE A 41 0.01 27.79 -3.74
CA PHE A 41 -0.89 28.11 -4.84
C PHE A 41 -2.38 28.23 -4.45
N ARG A 42 -2.73 28.17 -3.15
CA ARG A 42 -4.11 28.28 -2.63
C ARG A 42 -5.13 27.37 -3.32
N LEU A 43 -4.70 26.17 -3.73
CA LEU A 43 -5.58 25.18 -4.35
C LEU A 43 -6.69 24.73 -3.38
N PRO A 44 -7.88 24.39 -3.90
CA PRO A 44 -8.96 23.89 -3.06
C PRO A 44 -8.52 22.62 -2.31
N SER A 45 -8.90 22.55 -1.03
CA SER A 45 -8.58 21.47 -0.10
C SER A 45 -8.72 20.08 -0.71
N LYS A 46 -9.80 19.83 -1.46
CA LYS A 46 -10.05 18.54 -2.12
C LYS A 46 -8.96 18.13 -3.11
N VAL A 47 -8.44 19.08 -3.89
CA VAL A 47 -7.38 18.82 -4.87
C VAL A 47 -6.07 18.53 -4.14
N LEU A 48 -5.74 19.28 -3.09
CA LEU A 48 -4.56 19.02 -2.27
C LEU A 48 -4.63 17.63 -1.61
N GLN A 49 -5.78 17.23 -1.08
CA GLN A 49 -5.98 15.90 -0.51
C GLN A 49 -5.77 14.80 -1.56
N ASN A 50 -6.40 14.93 -2.72
CA ASN A 50 -6.28 13.95 -3.80
C ASN A 50 -4.82 13.86 -4.27
N CYS A 51 -4.16 14.98 -4.55
CA CYS A 51 -2.75 15.02 -4.92
C CYS A 51 -1.84 14.43 -3.83
N THR A 52 -2.16 14.61 -2.56
CA THR A 52 -1.39 14.05 -1.45
C THR A 52 -1.50 12.52 -1.39
N ILE A 53 -2.73 12.04 -1.39
CA ILE A 53 -3.08 10.62 -1.34
C ILE A 53 -2.51 9.92 -2.57
N GLU A 54 -2.70 10.51 -3.75
CA GLU A 54 -2.17 9.99 -5.00
C GLU A 54 -0.66 10.04 -5.02
N SER A 55 -0.03 11.17 -4.76
CA SER A 55 1.42 11.27 -4.84
C SER A 55 2.06 10.25 -3.89
N ILE A 56 1.69 10.19 -2.61
CA ILE A 56 2.31 9.29 -1.61
C ILE A 56 2.04 7.80 -1.92
N LEU A 57 0.87 7.44 -2.47
CA LEU A 57 0.40 6.05 -2.44
C LEU A 57 0.27 5.41 -3.84
N LYS A 58 0.17 6.21 -4.92
CA LYS A 58 -0.07 5.75 -6.31
C LYS A 58 1.04 4.93 -6.92
N GLY A 59 2.26 5.10 -6.39
CA GLY A 59 3.46 4.48 -6.94
C GLY A 59 3.38 2.95 -6.98
N ASN A 60 3.09 2.30 -5.84
CA ASN A 60 3.08 0.83 -5.75
C ASN A 60 2.44 0.27 -4.46
N ILE A 61 1.73 1.07 -3.65
CA ILE A 61 1.35 0.65 -2.28
C ILE A 61 0.63 -0.71 -2.24
N THR A 62 -0.21 -0.97 -3.24
CA THR A 62 -0.92 -2.25 -3.41
C THR A 62 0.02 -3.48 -3.46
N VAL A 63 1.25 -3.32 -3.94
CA VAL A 63 2.23 -4.41 -4.12
C VAL A 63 2.99 -4.71 -2.83
N TRP A 64 3.34 -3.68 -2.05
CA TRP A 64 4.26 -3.84 -0.92
C TRP A 64 3.60 -3.64 0.45
N PHE A 65 2.44 -2.97 0.55
CA PHE A 65 1.80 -2.70 1.84
C PHE A 65 1.40 -3.94 2.62
N GLY A 66 0.92 -4.98 1.92
CA GLY A 66 0.62 -6.25 2.57
C GLY A 66 1.85 -6.89 3.22
N ASN A 67 3.04 -6.64 2.65
CA ASN A 67 4.32 -7.12 3.15
C ASN A 67 5.03 -6.15 4.12
N CYS A 68 4.49 -4.96 4.38
CA CYS A 68 5.08 -4.00 5.30
C CYS A 68 5.11 -4.50 6.74
N THR A 69 6.24 -4.24 7.41
CA THR A 69 6.38 -4.39 8.85
C THR A 69 5.52 -3.36 9.61
N LYS A 70 5.36 -3.55 10.92
CA LYS A 70 4.66 -2.57 11.77
C LYS A 70 5.35 -1.20 11.71
N GLN A 71 6.69 -1.18 11.71
CA GLN A 71 7.49 0.04 11.63
C GLN A 71 7.27 0.80 10.32
N ASP A 72 7.26 0.09 9.18
CA ASP A 72 6.99 0.72 7.87
C ASP A 72 5.62 1.39 7.84
N ARG A 73 4.60 0.73 8.40
CA ARG A 73 3.24 1.28 8.48
C ARG A 73 3.19 2.53 9.35
N HIS A 74 3.91 2.55 10.47
CA HIS A 74 4.01 3.75 11.32
C HIS A 74 4.71 4.90 10.59
N ALA A 75 5.79 4.63 9.86
CA ALA A 75 6.49 5.64 9.07
C ALA A 75 5.56 6.26 8.01
N LEU A 76 4.81 5.45 7.28
CA LEU A 76 3.84 5.93 6.30
C LEU A 76 2.69 6.72 6.94
N GLN A 77 2.19 6.26 8.07
CA GLN A 77 1.15 6.99 8.80
C GLN A 77 1.67 8.35 9.27
N SER A 78 2.96 8.45 9.64
CA SER A 78 3.60 9.73 9.95
C SER A 78 3.58 10.68 8.75
N VAL A 79 3.85 10.18 7.53
CA VAL A 79 3.74 10.98 6.30
C VAL A 79 2.31 11.47 6.08
N VAL A 80 1.30 10.62 6.28
CA VAL A 80 -0.12 11.02 6.20
C VAL A 80 -0.48 12.08 7.25
N ARG A 81 0.04 11.96 8.48
CA ARG A 81 -0.16 12.99 9.52
C ARG A 81 0.52 14.32 9.16
N SER A 82 1.74 14.28 8.63
CA SER A 82 2.44 15.48 8.16
C SER A 82 1.66 16.16 7.03
N ALA A 83 1.14 15.39 6.09
CA ALA A 83 0.25 15.86 5.04
C ALA A 83 -1.03 16.51 5.60
N LYS A 84 -1.67 15.90 6.61
CA LYS A 84 -2.82 16.46 7.33
C LYS A 84 -2.47 17.82 7.94
N ARG A 85 -1.30 17.94 8.58
CA ARG A 85 -0.84 19.20 9.18
C ARG A 85 -0.56 20.29 8.15
N ILE A 86 -0.02 19.93 6.99
CA ILE A 86 0.26 20.90 5.91
C ILE A 86 -1.03 21.41 5.29
N THR A 87 -1.95 20.50 4.97
CA THR A 87 -3.20 20.82 4.26
C THR A 87 -4.30 21.35 5.17
N HIS A 88 -4.21 21.15 6.49
CA HIS A 88 -5.26 21.46 7.49
C HIS A 88 -6.60 20.77 7.20
N THR A 89 -6.55 19.56 6.65
CA THR A 89 -7.76 18.84 6.21
C THR A 89 -7.80 17.43 6.76
N GLU A 90 -9.00 16.89 6.95
CA GLU A 90 -9.16 15.51 7.39
C GLU A 90 -8.75 14.53 6.30
N LEU A 91 -7.64 13.84 6.53
CA LEU A 91 -7.17 12.77 5.66
C LEU A 91 -7.60 11.41 6.22
N PRO A 92 -8.07 10.49 5.36
CA PRO A 92 -8.43 9.14 5.76
C PRO A 92 -7.21 8.36 6.27
N ASP A 93 -7.45 7.37 7.13
CA ASP A 93 -6.38 6.49 7.62
C ASP A 93 -5.73 5.70 6.48
N LEU A 94 -4.44 5.38 6.64
CA LEU A 94 -3.66 4.65 5.65
C LEU A 94 -4.28 3.31 5.29
N LYS A 95 -4.91 2.59 6.24
CA LYS A 95 -5.61 1.33 5.95
C LYS A 95 -6.82 1.55 5.04
N THR A 96 -7.62 2.57 5.35
CA THR A 96 -8.82 2.90 4.57
C THR A 96 -8.44 3.27 3.13
N ILE A 97 -7.38 4.06 2.97
CA ILE A 97 -6.85 4.39 1.66
C ILE A 97 -6.40 3.11 0.94
N TYR A 98 -5.58 2.29 1.58
CA TYR A 98 -5.10 1.04 1.00
C TYR A 98 -6.24 0.14 0.52
N TYR A 99 -7.29 -0.07 1.32
CA TYR A 99 -8.42 -0.91 0.93
C TYR A 99 -9.24 -0.33 -0.21
N LYS A 100 -9.54 0.97 -0.19
CA LYS A 100 -10.23 1.66 -1.30
C LYS A 100 -9.47 1.51 -2.62
N TRP A 101 -8.15 1.54 -2.55
CA TRP A 101 -7.27 1.35 -3.68
C TRP A 101 -7.24 -0.09 -4.16
N CYS A 102 -7.11 -1.05 -3.25
CA CYS A 102 -7.21 -2.47 -3.57
C CYS A 102 -8.51 -2.79 -4.30
N GLN A 103 -9.64 -2.26 -3.82
CA GLN A 103 -10.94 -2.40 -4.47
C GLN A 103 -10.95 -1.77 -5.87
N THR A 104 -10.49 -0.52 -6.02
CA THR A 104 -10.45 0.16 -7.33
C THR A 104 -9.60 -0.61 -8.34
N LYS A 105 -8.40 -1.05 -7.93
CA LYS A 105 -7.49 -1.80 -8.80
C LYS A 105 -8.04 -3.18 -9.15
N ALA A 106 -8.62 -3.89 -8.19
CA ALA A 106 -9.23 -5.19 -8.44
C ALA A 106 -10.46 -5.08 -9.35
N LYS A 107 -11.30 -4.06 -9.18
CA LYS A 107 -12.43 -3.78 -10.10
C LYS A 107 -11.95 -3.52 -11.54
N ARG A 108 -10.81 -2.84 -11.72
CA ARG A 108 -10.20 -2.66 -13.05
C ARG A 108 -9.70 -3.99 -13.64
N ILE A 109 -9.04 -4.81 -12.83
CA ILE A 109 -8.55 -6.12 -13.27
C ILE A 109 -9.72 -7.03 -13.66
N VAL A 110 -10.80 -7.07 -12.87
CA VAL A 110 -12.00 -7.89 -13.15
C VAL A 110 -12.63 -7.50 -14.48
N LYS A 111 -12.65 -6.20 -14.80
CA LYS A 111 -13.17 -5.67 -16.07
C LYS A 111 -12.27 -5.96 -17.27
N ASP A 112 -10.99 -6.25 -17.05
CA ASP A 112 -10.02 -6.53 -18.11
C ASP A 112 -9.76 -8.04 -18.23
N PRO A 113 -10.38 -8.73 -19.21
CA PRO A 113 -10.21 -10.17 -19.39
C PRO A 113 -8.81 -10.55 -19.88
N THR A 114 -8.03 -9.61 -20.43
CA THR A 114 -6.66 -9.87 -20.90
C THR A 114 -5.64 -9.90 -19.78
N TYR A 115 -6.01 -9.44 -18.59
CA TYR A 115 -5.11 -9.41 -17.44
C TYR A 115 -4.77 -10.82 -16.95
N PRO A 116 -3.48 -11.18 -16.77
CA PRO A 116 -3.04 -12.54 -16.47
C PRO A 116 -3.63 -13.13 -15.18
N ASN A 117 -4.00 -12.27 -14.23
CA ASN A 117 -4.60 -12.69 -12.95
C ASN A 117 -6.12 -12.44 -12.86
N ASN A 118 -6.80 -12.11 -13.97
CA ASN A 118 -8.26 -11.90 -13.98
C ASN A 118 -9.01 -13.14 -13.43
N ARG A 119 -8.55 -14.35 -13.81
CA ARG A 119 -9.12 -15.64 -13.38
C ARG A 119 -9.15 -15.83 -11.86
N LEU A 120 -8.18 -15.23 -11.14
CA LEU A 120 -8.10 -15.30 -9.68
C LEU A 120 -9.14 -14.41 -8.99
N LEU A 121 -9.70 -13.43 -9.70
CA LEU A 121 -10.77 -12.54 -9.23
C LEU A 121 -12.12 -12.97 -9.84
N SER A 122 -12.44 -14.26 -9.74
CA SER A 122 -13.73 -14.77 -10.20
C SER A 122 -14.82 -14.65 -9.13
N LEU A 123 -16.01 -14.23 -9.56
CA LEU A 123 -17.19 -14.20 -8.71
C LEU A 123 -17.76 -15.63 -8.52
N LEU A 124 -18.40 -15.85 -7.38
CA LEU A 124 -19.27 -17.00 -7.14
C LEU A 124 -20.53 -16.88 -8.00
N ARG A 125 -21.25 -18.00 -8.17
CA ARG A 125 -22.49 -18.05 -8.98
C ARG A 125 -23.56 -17.05 -8.53
N SER A 126 -23.52 -16.62 -7.27
CA SER A 126 -24.40 -15.58 -6.73
C SER A 126 -24.09 -14.16 -7.25
N GLY A 127 -22.93 -13.94 -7.87
CA GLY A 127 -22.49 -12.63 -8.36
C GLY A 127 -22.08 -11.63 -7.26
N LYS A 128 -22.26 -11.97 -5.99
CA LYS A 128 -22.08 -11.06 -4.82
C LYS A 128 -20.77 -11.21 -4.06
N ARG A 129 -19.98 -12.24 -4.35
CA ARG A 129 -18.75 -12.54 -3.59
C ARG A 129 -17.70 -13.12 -4.51
N PHE A 130 -16.45 -12.73 -4.31
CA PHE A 130 -15.28 -13.29 -4.99
C PHE A 130 -14.87 -14.60 -4.33
N ARG A 131 -14.36 -15.55 -5.13
CA ARG A 131 -13.87 -16.84 -4.64
C ARG A 131 -12.71 -16.63 -3.67
N SER A 132 -12.90 -17.09 -2.43
CA SER A 132 -11.84 -17.13 -1.43
C SER A 132 -10.81 -18.19 -1.81
N VAL A 133 -9.54 -17.78 -1.92
CA VAL A 133 -8.42 -18.71 -2.13
C VAL A 133 -7.91 -19.18 -0.77
N LYS A 134 -7.94 -20.49 -0.53
CA LYS A 134 -7.30 -21.09 0.67
C LYS A 134 -5.79 -21.12 0.47
N THR A 135 -5.03 -20.51 1.38
CA THR A 135 -3.57 -20.54 1.35
C THR A 135 -2.97 -20.74 2.73
N ASN A 136 -1.92 -21.56 2.81
CA ASN A 136 -1.23 -21.85 4.06
C ASN A 136 -0.09 -20.86 4.33
N THR A 137 0.44 -20.19 3.30
CA THR A 137 1.58 -19.28 3.45
C THR A 137 1.16 -17.84 3.77
N GLU A 138 1.79 -17.25 4.79
CA GLU A 138 1.54 -15.86 5.19
C GLU A 138 1.93 -14.87 4.09
N ARG A 139 2.99 -15.17 3.35
CA ARG A 139 3.41 -14.39 2.17
C ARG A 139 2.28 -14.24 1.14
N LEU A 140 1.58 -15.33 0.83
CA LEU A 140 0.49 -15.30 -0.15
C LEU A 140 -0.75 -14.60 0.43
N LYS A 141 -1.06 -14.80 1.72
CA LYS A 141 -2.12 -14.06 2.45
C LYS A 141 -1.89 -12.54 2.44
N ARG A 142 -0.62 -12.10 2.40
CA ARG A 142 -0.20 -10.70 2.33
C ARG A 142 -0.09 -10.16 0.91
N SER A 143 -0.24 -11.00 -0.11
CA SER A 143 -0.22 -10.55 -1.50
C SER A 143 -1.42 -9.65 -1.85
N PHE A 144 -1.23 -8.80 -2.85
CA PHE A 144 -2.26 -7.90 -3.36
C PHE A 144 -3.59 -8.62 -3.67
N ILE A 145 -3.53 -9.74 -4.40
CA ILE A 145 -4.73 -10.42 -4.93
C ILE A 145 -5.63 -10.90 -3.79
N LEU A 146 -5.05 -11.53 -2.77
CA LEU A 146 -5.84 -12.05 -1.65
C LEU A 146 -6.32 -10.95 -0.71
N GLN A 147 -5.52 -9.90 -0.52
CA GLN A 147 -5.94 -8.71 0.22
C GLN A 147 -7.11 -8.01 -0.50
N ALA A 148 -7.08 -7.96 -1.84
CA ALA A 148 -8.15 -7.37 -2.63
C ALA A 148 -9.45 -8.20 -2.59
N ILE A 149 -9.37 -9.53 -2.70
CA ILE A 149 -10.54 -10.43 -2.56
C ILE A 149 -11.20 -10.23 -1.19
N ARG A 150 -10.41 -10.21 -0.11
CA ARG A 150 -10.92 -9.95 1.24
C ARG A 150 -11.58 -8.57 1.35
N ALA A 151 -10.94 -7.54 0.81
CA ALA A 151 -11.45 -6.18 0.85
C ALA A 151 -12.75 -6.01 0.04
N LEU A 152 -12.91 -6.74 -1.07
CA LEU A 152 -14.13 -6.76 -1.87
C LEU A 152 -15.25 -7.50 -1.15
N ASN A 153 -14.97 -8.67 -0.58
CA ASN A 153 -15.96 -9.46 0.15
C ASN A 153 -16.45 -8.80 1.46
N GLN A 154 -15.62 -7.98 2.11
CA GLN A 154 -16.01 -7.21 3.29
C GLN A 154 -16.86 -5.97 2.96
N GLY A 155 -16.71 -5.39 1.77
CA GLY A 155 -17.42 -4.18 1.36
C GLY A 155 -18.86 -4.39 0.88
N GLU A 156 -19.25 -5.62 0.56
CA GLU A 156 -20.57 -5.96 0.00
C GLU A 156 -21.52 -6.61 1.01
N SER A 157 -21.18 -6.64 2.32
CA SER A 157 -22.01 -7.22 3.38
C SER A 157 -22.93 -6.21 4.09
N GLY A 158 -23.13 -5.02 3.51
CA GLY A 158 -24.06 -4.01 4.00
C GLY A 158 -25.07 -3.65 2.92
N ASN A 159 -26.13 -4.45 2.83
CA ASN A 159 -27.42 -4.08 2.26
C ASN A 159 -28.49 -4.91 2.95
#